data_AF-A0A7S0J5Z6-F1
#
_entry.id   AF-A0A7S0J5Z6-F1
#
_cell.length_a   1.000
_cell.length_b   1.000
_cell.length_c   1.000
_cell.angle_alpha   90.00
_cell.angle_beta   90.00
_cell.angle_gamma   90.00
#
_symmetry.space_group_name_H-M   'P 1'
#
loop_
_entity.id
_entity.type
_entity.pdbx_description
1 polymer ?
#
loop_
_entity_poly.entity_id
_entity_poly.type
_entity_poly.pdbx_seq_one_letter_code
_entity_poly.pdbx_strand_id
1 'polypeptide(L)'
;RNAGAELYGAALRTPLMRRHGVRAAELALAELGVPYALDFGPPPESFYCSSLIEWAYQSASGSAQIFVDSSFPLIFVPRDFWSDYYGQMNLTLPPPNTTGSNPTLLLHSPHVRFHRLPLPPPSSPPLR
;
A
#
# COMPACT_ATOMS: atom_id res chain seq x y z
N ARG A 1 9.01 16.43 -14.47
CA ARG A 1 8.87 16.44 -12.99
C ARG A 1 7.38 16.38 -12.68
N ASN A 2 6.94 15.44 -11.84
CA ASN A 2 5.54 15.18 -11.60
C ASN A 2 5.01 16.16 -10.54
N ALA A 3 4.21 17.16 -10.94
CA ALA A 3 3.73 18.24 -10.06
C ALA A 3 2.98 17.74 -8.82
N GLY A 4 2.34 16.57 -8.90
CA GLY A 4 1.69 15.92 -7.75
C GLY A 4 2.69 15.52 -6.65
N ALA A 5 3.86 15.00 -7.01
CA ALA A 5 4.85 14.52 -6.03
C ALA A 5 5.42 15.66 -5.17
N GLU A 6 5.52 16.89 -5.72
CA GLU A 6 5.97 18.07 -4.98
C GLU A 6 4.93 18.56 -3.96
N LEU A 7 3.64 18.53 -4.32
CA LEU A 7 2.51 18.88 -3.44
C LEU A 7 2.41 17.92 -2.24
N TYR A 8 2.52 16.61 -2.46
CA TYR A 8 2.47 15.62 -1.38
C TYR A 8 3.76 15.57 -0.55
N GLY A 9 4.91 15.81 -1.18
CA GLY A 9 6.21 15.85 -0.50
C GLY A 9 6.28 16.98 0.54
N ALA A 10 5.77 18.16 0.24
CA ALA A 10 5.84 19.32 1.15
C ALA A 10 5.12 19.09 2.50
N ALA A 11 4.09 18.22 2.53
CA ALA A 11 3.31 17.91 3.73
C ALA A 11 4.02 16.94 4.71
N LEU A 12 5.07 16.24 4.26
CA LEU A 12 5.80 15.29 5.11
C LEU A 12 6.78 16.03 6.04
N ARG A 13 6.74 15.69 7.33
CA ARG A 13 7.40 16.43 8.42
C ARG A 13 8.91 16.58 8.25
N THR A 14 9.60 15.51 7.90
CA THR A 14 11.06 15.49 7.90
C THR A 14 11.62 15.32 6.49
N PRO A 15 12.83 15.84 6.21
CA PRO A 15 13.51 15.58 4.94
C PRO A 15 13.68 14.07 4.66
N LEU A 16 13.81 13.25 5.70
CA LEU A 16 13.92 11.80 5.58
C LEU A 16 12.61 11.17 5.10
N MET A 17 11.48 11.51 5.75
CA MET A 17 10.16 11.05 5.32
C MET A 17 9.85 11.47 3.87
N ARG A 18 10.25 12.70 3.48
CA ARG A 18 10.13 13.17 2.09
C ARG A 18 10.88 12.29 1.10
N ARG A 19 12.15 11.98 1.39
CA ARG A 19 12.97 11.13 0.52
C ARG A 19 12.39 9.72 0.40
N HIS A 20 11.99 9.11 1.51
CA HIS A 20 11.37 7.78 1.49
C HIS A 20 10.03 7.78 0.77
N GLY A 21 9.17 8.78 1.01
CA GLY A 21 7.87 8.89 0.34
C GLY A 21 7.99 9.08 -1.18
N VAL A 22 8.91 9.95 -1.64
CA VAL A 22 9.18 10.11 -3.08
C VAL A 22 9.70 8.80 -3.68
N ARG A 23 10.67 8.15 -3.03
CA ARG A 23 11.23 6.89 -3.52
C ARG A 23 10.20 5.76 -3.53
N ALA A 24 9.36 5.66 -2.50
CA ALA A 24 8.28 4.68 -2.44
C ALA A 24 7.25 4.92 -3.56
N ALA A 25 6.89 6.17 -3.84
CA ALA A 25 6.01 6.49 -4.96
C ALA A 25 6.63 6.10 -6.32
N GLU A 26 7.92 6.36 -6.53
CA GLU A 26 8.63 5.93 -7.75
C GLU A 26 8.63 4.41 -7.91
N LEU A 27 8.90 3.67 -6.82
CA LEU A 27 8.87 2.20 -6.83
C LEU A 27 7.46 1.68 -7.13
N ALA A 28 6.43 2.20 -6.47
CA ALA A 28 5.06 1.79 -6.71
C ALA A 28 4.59 2.11 -8.14
N LEU A 29 5.03 3.22 -8.73
CA LEU A 29 4.74 3.56 -10.12
C LEU A 29 5.44 2.64 -11.13
N ALA A 30 6.58 2.04 -10.76
CA ALA A 30 7.26 1.08 -11.61
C ALA A 30 6.47 -0.24 -11.75
N GLU A 31 5.60 -0.54 -10.80
CA GLU A 31 4.75 -1.75 -10.77
C GLU A 31 3.40 -1.57 -11.50
N LEU A 32 3.21 -0.45 -12.22
CA LEU A 32 1.99 -0.24 -13.01
C LEU A 32 1.85 -1.31 -14.10
N GLY A 33 0.69 -1.96 -14.11
CA GLY A 33 0.38 -3.04 -15.05
C GLY A 33 0.70 -4.44 -14.52
N VAL A 34 1.35 -4.56 -13.36
CA VAL A 34 1.50 -5.85 -12.68
C VAL A 34 0.12 -6.39 -12.28
N PRO A 35 -0.17 -7.69 -12.53
CA PRO A 35 -1.44 -8.29 -12.13
C PRO A 35 -1.69 -8.21 -10.62
N TYR A 36 -2.97 -8.07 -10.27
CA TYR A 36 -3.39 -8.05 -8.87
C TYR A 36 -3.24 -9.43 -8.21
N ALA A 37 -2.70 -9.48 -7.00
CA ALA A 37 -2.53 -10.69 -6.20
C ALA A 37 -3.88 -11.14 -5.58
N LEU A 38 -4.68 -11.88 -6.35
CA LEU A 38 -5.99 -12.39 -5.90
C LEU A 38 -5.87 -13.40 -4.75
N ASP A 39 -4.74 -14.09 -4.66
CA ASP A 39 -4.39 -15.07 -3.63
C ASP A 39 -3.57 -14.46 -2.49
N PHE A 40 -3.42 -13.13 -2.43
CA PHE A 40 -2.58 -12.45 -1.46
C PHE A 40 -1.12 -12.94 -1.47
N GLY A 41 -0.63 -13.37 -2.64
CA GLY A 41 0.77 -13.68 -2.86
C GLY A 41 1.74 -12.57 -2.39
N PRO A 42 2.97 -12.93 -2.03
CA PRO A 42 3.94 -11.97 -1.53
C PRO A 42 4.44 -11.05 -2.66
N PRO A 43 4.81 -9.81 -2.34
CA PRO A 43 5.69 -8.99 -3.17
C PRO A 43 7.09 -9.60 -3.35
N PRO A 44 7.81 -9.30 -4.45
CA PRO A 44 7.42 -8.38 -5.54
C PRO A 44 6.70 -9.06 -6.72
N GLU A 45 6.40 -10.37 -6.66
CA GLU A 45 5.86 -11.12 -7.80
C GLU A 45 4.45 -10.65 -8.19
N SER A 46 3.65 -10.24 -7.22
CA SER A 46 2.34 -9.63 -7.42
C SER A 46 1.97 -8.79 -6.20
N PHE A 47 0.98 -7.91 -6.37
CA PHE A 47 0.58 -7.00 -5.30
C PHE A 47 -0.94 -6.99 -5.10
N TYR A 48 -1.35 -6.96 -3.84
CA TYR A 48 -2.68 -6.51 -3.44
C TYR A 48 -2.56 -5.13 -2.80
N CYS A 49 -3.71 -4.52 -2.51
CA CYS A 49 -3.81 -3.09 -2.18
C CYS A 49 -2.77 -2.60 -1.16
N SER A 50 -2.73 -3.21 0.03
CA SER A 50 -1.81 -2.81 1.10
C SER A 50 -0.39 -3.33 0.92
N SER A 51 -0.18 -4.42 0.18
CA SER A 51 1.16 -5.02 0.07
C SER A 51 2.07 -4.21 -0.84
N LEU A 52 1.53 -3.56 -1.88
CA LEU A 52 2.28 -2.60 -2.70
C LEU A 52 2.80 -1.45 -1.85
N ILE A 53 1.95 -0.89 -1.00
CA ILE A 53 2.31 0.26 -0.14
C ILE A 53 3.38 -0.15 0.86
N GLU A 54 3.20 -1.27 1.57
CA GLU A 54 4.17 -1.75 2.53
C GLU A 54 5.52 -2.06 1.87
N TRP A 55 5.52 -2.83 0.79
CA TRP A 55 6.73 -3.17 0.03
C TRP A 55 7.46 -1.93 -0.49
N ALA A 56 6.74 -0.96 -1.05
CA ALA A 56 7.34 0.25 -1.61
C ALA A 56 8.06 1.07 -0.54
N TYR A 57 7.47 1.22 0.65
CA TYR A 57 8.11 1.95 1.75
C TYR A 57 9.25 1.16 2.41
N GLN A 58 9.12 -0.16 2.55
CA GLN A 58 10.22 -1.02 3.01
C GLN A 58 11.42 -0.91 2.08
N SER A 59 11.19 -1.03 0.77
CA SER A 59 12.21 -0.93 -0.27
C SER A 59 12.83 0.48 -0.33
N ALA A 60 12.02 1.53 -0.14
CA ALA A 60 12.50 2.92 -0.14
C ALA A 60 13.31 3.30 1.10
N SER A 61 13.09 2.61 2.22
CA SER A 61 13.74 2.91 3.51
C SER A 61 14.88 1.95 3.85
N GLY A 62 14.89 0.75 3.27
CA GLY A 62 15.75 -0.34 3.68
C GLY A 62 15.33 -1.00 5.01
N SER A 63 14.18 -0.63 5.58
CA SER A 63 13.65 -1.22 6.81
C SER A 63 12.59 -2.26 6.50
N ALA A 64 12.66 -3.43 7.13
CA ALA A 64 11.63 -4.45 7.03
C ALA A 64 10.34 -4.08 7.77
N GLN A 65 10.38 -3.12 8.70
CA GLN A 65 9.23 -2.70 9.51
C GLN A 65 9.11 -1.19 9.45
N ILE A 66 8.09 -0.71 8.74
CA ILE A 66 7.78 0.72 8.57
C ILE A 66 6.45 1.08 9.23
N PHE A 67 5.41 0.27 8.99
CA PHE A 67 4.06 0.59 9.43
C PHE A 67 3.64 -0.20 10.66
N VAL A 68 4.00 -1.49 10.72
CA VAL A 68 3.63 -2.42 11.79
C VAL A 68 4.87 -3.05 12.40
N ASP A 69 4.86 -3.25 13.72
CA ASP A 69 5.98 -3.81 14.49
C ASP A 69 6.04 -5.35 14.42
N SER A 70 4.96 -5.98 13.96
CA SER A 70 4.83 -7.44 13.86
C SER A 70 4.10 -7.83 12.58
N SER A 71 4.42 -9.01 12.06
CA SER A 71 3.71 -9.58 10.91
C SER A 71 2.23 -9.82 11.23
N PHE A 72 1.37 -9.58 10.24
CA PHE A 72 -0.07 -9.81 10.37
C PHE A 72 -0.44 -11.15 9.72
N PRO A 73 -1.00 -12.13 10.47
CA PRO A 73 -1.50 -13.35 9.87
C PRO A 73 -2.77 -13.04 9.08
N LEU A 74 -2.82 -13.46 7.81
CA LEU A 74 -4.02 -13.31 7.00
C LEU A 74 -5.16 -14.14 7.61
N ILE A 75 -6.33 -13.52 7.72
CA ILE A 75 -7.48 -14.10 8.43
C ILE A 75 -8.46 -14.67 7.40
N PHE A 76 -8.50 -15.99 7.29
CA PHE A 76 -9.44 -16.73 6.43
C PHE A 76 -10.29 -17.69 7.28
N VAL A 77 -11.29 -17.14 7.97
CA VAL A 77 -12.20 -17.90 8.85
C VAL A 77 -13.65 -17.65 8.42
N PRO A 78 -14.50 -18.70 8.29
CA PRO A 78 -14.18 -20.12 8.40
C PRO A 78 -13.39 -20.64 7.20
N ARG A 79 -12.45 -21.56 7.42
CA ARG A 79 -11.52 -22.05 6.38
C ARG A 79 -12.22 -22.70 5.19
N ASP A 80 -13.25 -23.50 5.44
CA ASP A 80 -13.93 -24.27 4.41
C ASP A 80 -14.59 -23.36 3.35
N PHE A 81 -15.27 -22.30 3.80
CA PHE A 81 -15.86 -21.30 2.93
C PHE A 81 -14.81 -20.69 1.98
N TRP A 82 -13.66 -20.29 2.52
CA TRP A 82 -12.61 -19.68 1.72
C TRP A 82 -11.94 -20.70 0.79
N SER A 83 -11.81 -21.96 1.22
CA SER A 83 -11.26 -23.02 0.37
C SER A 83 -12.14 -23.24 -0.86
N ASP A 84 -13.46 -23.33 -0.66
CA ASP A 84 -14.43 -23.49 -1.74
C ASP A 84 -14.46 -22.26 -2.66
N TYR A 85 -14.45 -21.05 -2.09
CA TYR A 85 -14.42 -19.80 -2.84
C TYR A 85 -13.19 -19.69 -3.75
N TYR A 86 -12.00 -19.97 -3.22
CA TYR A 86 -10.77 -19.95 -4.00
C TYR A 86 -10.74 -21.07 -5.05
N GLY A 87 -11.27 -22.25 -4.73
CA GLY A 87 -11.41 -23.36 -5.66
C GLY A 87 -12.28 -23.01 -6.89
N GLN A 88 -13.37 -22.26 -6.70
CA GLN A 88 -14.21 -21.79 -7.82
C GLN A 88 -13.48 -20.84 -8.77
N MET A 89 -12.39 -20.19 -8.32
CA MET A 89 -11.56 -19.30 -9.11
C MET A 89 -10.33 -20.01 -9.71
N ASN A 90 -10.20 -21.33 -9.56
CA ASN A 90 -8.98 -22.09 -9.87
C ASN A 90 -7.74 -21.54 -9.14
N LEU A 91 -7.93 -21.05 -7.90
CA LEU A 91 -6.86 -20.55 -7.05
C LEU A 91 -6.73 -21.42 -5.79
N THR A 92 -5.57 -21.34 -5.15
CA THR A 92 -5.32 -22.01 -3.87
C THR A 92 -5.41 -21.00 -2.74
N LEU A 93 -6.22 -21.31 -1.73
CA LEU A 93 -6.29 -20.53 -0.51
C LEU A 93 -4.91 -20.51 0.20
N PRO A 94 -4.39 -19.35 0.62
CA PRO A 94 -3.15 -19.27 1.38
C PRO A 94 -3.05 -20.27 2.55
N PRO A 95 -1.88 -20.91 2.75
CA PRO A 95 -1.63 -21.82 3.86
C PRO A 95 -1.90 -21.20 5.23
N PRO A 96 -2.09 -22.03 6.29
CA PRO A 96 -2.27 -21.49 7.64
C PRO A 96 -1.03 -20.71 8.04
N ASN A 97 -1.23 -19.60 8.75
CA ASN A 97 -0.16 -18.70 9.21
C ASN A 97 0.57 -17.93 8.10
N THR A 98 0.07 -17.91 6.86
CA THR A 98 0.56 -16.95 5.87
C THR A 98 0.38 -15.53 6.40
N THR A 99 1.45 -14.76 6.38
CA THR A 99 1.45 -13.36 6.82
C THR A 99 1.36 -12.41 5.64
N GLY A 100 0.82 -11.22 5.89
CA GLY A 100 0.75 -10.16 4.90
C GLY A 100 0.61 -8.78 5.52
N SER A 101 0.18 -7.85 4.69
CA SER A 101 -0.15 -6.46 5.02
C SER A 101 -1.66 -6.33 5.22
N ASN A 102 -2.08 -5.32 6.00
CA ASN A 102 -3.50 -5.03 6.22
C ASN A 102 -3.75 -3.53 6.16
N PRO A 103 -4.67 -3.04 5.30
CA PRO A 103 -4.87 -1.60 5.11
C PRO A 103 -5.27 -0.88 6.41
N THR A 104 -6.05 -1.54 7.27
CA THR A 104 -6.45 -0.99 8.57
C THR A 104 -5.26 -0.88 9.51
N LEU A 105 -4.40 -1.90 9.58
CA LEU A 105 -3.20 -1.83 10.41
C LEU A 105 -2.22 -0.75 9.94
N LEU A 106 -2.03 -0.63 8.62
CA LEU A 106 -1.22 0.43 8.03
C LEU A 106 -1.77 1.81 8.39
N LEU A 107 -3.09 2.01 8.29
CA LEU A 107 -3.75 3.27 8.66
C LEU A 107 -3.55 3.63 10.14
N HIS A 108 -3.55 2.64 11.02
CA HIS A 108 -3.36 2.82 12.46
C HIS A 108 -1.90 2.88 12.91
N SER A 109 -0.95 2.78 11.99
CA SER A 109 0.48 2.92 12.29
C SER A 109 0.76 4.26 12.98
N PRO A 110 1.63 4.31 14.01
CA PRO A 110 2.07 5.57 14.63
C PRO A 110 2.84 6.48 13.66
N HIS A 111 3.30 5.92 12.53
CA HIS A 111 3.97 6.64 11.45
C HIS A 111 3.01 7.27 10.44
N VAL A 112 1.72 6.96 10.50
CA VAL A 112 0.67 7.53 9.65
C VAL A 112 -0.12 8.58 10.40
N ARG A 113 -0.43 9.69 9.73
CA ARG A 113 -1.25 10.77 10.28
C ARG A 113 -2.19 11.31 9.22
N PHE A 114 -3.41 11.63 9.64
CA PHE A 114 -4.33 12.37 8.80
C PHE A 114 -3.78 13.76 8.52
N HIS A 115 -3.75 14.12 7.24
CA HIS A 115 -3.38 15.46 6.80
C HIS A 115 -4.48 16.00 5.90
N ARG A 116 -4.96 17.21 6.21
CA ARG A 116 -5.89 17.91 5.34
C ARG A 116 -5.07 18.67 4.30
N LEU A 117 -5.18 18.26 3.05
CA LEU A 117 -4.60 19.01 1.95
C LEU A 117 -5.40 20.31 1.76
N PRO A 118 -4.72 21.45 1.49
CA PRO A 118 -5.43 22.64 1.04
C PRO A 118 -6.13 22.31 -0.28
N LEU A 119 -7.40 22.73 -0.41
CA LEU A 119 -8.11 22.62 -1.68
C LEU A 119 -7.32 23.44 -2.73
N PRO A 120 -7.13 22.93 -3.95
CA PRO A 120 -6.63 23.77 -5.02
C PRO A 120 -7.55 24.99 -5.17
N PRO A 121 -7.02 26.18 -5.50
CA PRO A 121 -7.86 27.33 -5.76
C PRO A 121 -8.85 26.97 -6.89
N PRO A 122 -10.10 27.48 -6.83
CA PRO A 122 -11.08 27.20 -7.87
C PRO A 122 -10.49 27.56 -9.23
N SER A 123 -10.45 26.59 -10.14
CA SER A 123 -10.17 26.85 -11.55
C SER A 123 -11.18 27.87 -12.06
N SER A 124 -10.71 28.86 -12.83
CA SER A 124 -11.40 30.02 -13.41
C SER A 124 -12.94 29.92 -13.57
N PRO A 125 -13.67 31.04 -13.43
CA PRO A 125 -15.14 31.05 -13.48
C PRO A 125 -15.67 30.42 -14.77
N PRO A 126 -16.89 29.83 -14.75
CA PRO A 126 -17.48 29.20 -15.92
C PRO A 126 -17.48 30.18 -17.08
N LEU A 127 -17.08 29.69 -18.26
CA LEU A 127 -17.18 30.42 -19.52
C LEU A 127 -18.63 30.93 -19.64
N ARG A 128 -18.76 32.25 -19.76
CA ARG A 128 -20.04 32.94 -19.98
C ARG A 128 -20.63 32.58 -21.34
#